data_AF-A0A263DFL4-F1
#
_entry.id   AF-A0A263DFL4-F1
#
_cell.length_a   1.000
_cell.length_b   1.000
_cell.length_c   1.000
_cell.angle_alpha   90.00
_cell.angle_beta   90.00
_cell.angle_gamma   90.00
#
_symmetry.space_group_name_H-M   'P 1'
#
loop_
_entity.id
_entity.type
_entity.pdbx_description
1 polymer ?
#
loop_
_entity_poly.entity_id
_entity_poly.type
_entity_poly.pdbx_seq_one_letter_code
_entity_poly.pdbx_strand_id
1 'polypeptide(L)'
;MNLHDLLQARERDGEPIRVGLIGAGRFGTMFLAQARTTPGIHVAAIADINLDRAHQSLKLVDWPEDAVTDDLATALADGTTAVLPDASPLFTDRVDVLVEATGNPIVGTSHALAAFDAGQHVIMVTVEADAVVGPALARRAADRGLVYSMAYGDQPALIMELVDWARTSGFHVVCAGKGAKYLEHYHEMNPDNVWENWEFSKELTDSGQLNPYMHTAFRDGTKAAIEMAAVANAAGLAPSDEGLTFTPGDVEQIATICRPREVGGVLAHEGSVDVMSSVTRDGTPIPHNTQEGVFVVVKATNDYVSGCFSEYGWHADPTKQYAALFRPYHYIGLELGVSIANAVLRGIATGAPKGFSADVVATAKKDLAAGDVLDGEGGYTVWGKLISARASVTRRALPIALAHHVALRRDVAKGAIVTWDDVQLDEAAFGRVLELRRETERLLEQP
;
A
#
# COMPACT_ATOMS: atom_id res chain seq x y z
N MET A 1 17.27 -12.23 -11.41
CA MET A 1 16.08 -11.68 -12.10
C MET A 1 16.33 -11.69 -13.60
N ASN A 2 15.39 -12.19 -14.41
CA ASN A 2 15.46 -12.21 -15.89
C ASN A 2 14.25 -11.51 -16.58
N LEU A 3 13.55 -10.61 -15.88
CA LEU A 3 12.30 -10.00 -16.41
C LEU A 3 12.53 -9.22 -17.71
N HIS A 4 13.60 -8.46 -17.79
CA HIS A 4 13.92 -7.65 -18.96
C HIS A 4 14.09 -8.51 -20.23
N ASP A 5 14.82 -9.63 -20.12
CA ASP A 5 15.01 -10.56 -21.25
C ASP A 5 13.67 -11.17 -21.72
N LEU A 6 12.77 -11.50 -20.79
CA LEU A 6 11.44 -12.02 -21.11
C LEU A 6 10.54 -10.97 -21.78
N LEU A 7 10.63 -9.71 -21.35
CA LEU A 7 9.92 -8.58 -21.95
C LEU A 7 10.42 -8.30 -23.38
N GLN A 8 11.73 -8.32 -23.60
CA GLN A 8 12.31 -8.22 -24.95
C GLN A 8 11.86 -9.38 -25.86
N ALA A 9 11.70 -10.58 -25.32
CA ALA A 9 11.17 -11.70 -26.08
C ALA A 9 9.72 -11.45 -26.52
N ARG A 10 8.84 -10.98 -25.62
CA ARG A 10 7.45 -10.60 -25.96
C ARG A 10 7.38 -9.55 -27.06
N GLU A 11 8.22 -8.53 -26.99
CA GLU A 11 8.29 -7.48 -28.01
C GLU A 11 8.68 -8.02 -29.38
N ARG A 12 9.75 -8.82 -29.44
CA ARG A 12 10.23 -9.45 -30.68
C ARG A 12 9.18 -10.37 -31.30
N ASP A 13 8.42 -11.07 -30.47
CA ASP A 13 7.42 -12.03 -30.90
C ASP A 13 6.08 -11.36 -31.26
N GLY A 14 5.95 -10.03 -31.07
CA GLY A 14 4.73 -9.27 -31.39
C GLY A 14 3.58 -9.54 -30.43
N GLU A 15 3.87 -10.03 -29.23
CA GLU A 15 2.89 -10.41 -28.20
C GLU A 15 3.10 -9.60 -26.90
N PRO A 16 3.01 -8.26 -26.94
CA PRO A 16 3.23 -7.43 -25.76
C PRO A 16 2.18 -7.74 -24.69
N ILE A 17 2.56 -7.52 -23.43
CA ILE A 17 1.62 -7.55 -22.31
C ILE A 17 0.68 -6.35 -22.45
N ARG A 18 -0.62 -6.64 -22.53
CA ARG A 18 -1.68 -5.63 -22.65
C ARG A 18 -2.15 -5.23 -21.26
N VAL A 19 -1.97 -3.96 -20.95
CA VAL A 19 -2.27 -3.37 -19.64
C VAL A 19 -3.49 -2.46 -19.74
N GLY A 20 -4.47 -2.67 -18.87
CA GLY A 20 -5.52 -1.69 -18.60
C GLY A 20 -5.22 -0.92 -17.32
N LEU A 21 -5.18 0.40 -17.39
CA LEU A 21 -4.97 1.27 -16.24
C LEU A 21 -6.31 1.90 -15.83
N ILE A 22 -6.73 1.73 -14.57
CA ILE A 22 -7.90 2.42 -14.02
C ILE A 22 -7.42 3.49 -13.04
N GLY A 23 -7.64 4.75 -13.38
CA GLY A 23 -7.18 5.92 -12.64
C GLY A 23 -5.86 6.49 -13.15
N ALA A 24 -5.92 7.66 -13.80
CA ALA A 24 -4.76 8.40 -14.29
C ALA A 24 -4.30 9.48 -13.30
N GLY A 25 -4.35 9.16 -11.99
CA GLY A 25 -3.75 10.01 -10.96
C GLY A 25 -2.22 9.92 -10.94
N ARG A 26 -1.57 10.56 -9.97
CA ARG A 26 -0.10 10.67 -9.89
C ARG A 26 0.64 9.33 -10.07
N PHE A 27 0.17 8.25 -9.43
CA PHE A 27 0.77 6.93 -9.55
C PHE A 27 0.67 6.40 -11.00
N GLY A 28 -0.52 6.46 -11.59
CA GLY A 28 -0.78 6.07 -12.97
C GLY A 28 0.05 6.89 -13.96
N THR A 29 0.12 8.22 -13.79
CA THR A 29 0.97 9.10 -14.61
C THR A 29 2.44 8.70 -14.54
N MET A 30 2.96 8.37 -13.35
CA MET A 30 4.34 7.89 -13.20
C MET A 30 4.57 6.56 -13.94
N PHE A 31 3.62 5.62 -13.87
CA PHE A 31 3.70 4.40 -14.66
C PHE A 31 3.70 4.68 -16.17
N LEU A 32 2.79 5.54 -16.65
CA LEU A 32 2.73 5.93 -18.06
C LEU A 32 4.06 6.53 -18.55
N ALA A 33 4.75 7.31 -17.71
CA ALA A 33 6.06 7.86 -18.04
C ALA A 33 7.14 6.79 -18.32
N GLN A 34 6.99 5.56 -17.79
CA GLN A 34 7.92 4.44 -18.00
C GLN A 34 7.38 3.39 -18.98
N ALA A 35 6.07 3.30 -19.16
CA ALA A 35 5.45 2.22 -19.92
C ALA A 35 5.94 2.16 -21.37
N ARG A 36 6.10 3.32 -22.05
CA ARG A 36 6.55 3.38 -23.45
C ARG A 36 8.03 3.05 -23.65
N THR A 37 8.85 3.18 -22.61
CA THR A 37 10.28 2.83 -22.65
C THR A 37 10.53 1.41 -22.16
N THR A 38 9.49 0.70 -21.70
CA THR A 38 9.57 -0.68 -21.26
C THR A 38 9.23 -1.60 -22.44
N PRO A 39 10.16 -2.45 -22.92
CA PRO A 39 9.90 -3.31 -24.07
C PRO A 39 8.77 -4.30 -23.75
N GLY A 40 7.97 -4.64 -24.76
CA GLY A 40 6.95 -5.68 -24.64
C GLY A 40 5.77 -5.32 -23.72
N ILE A 41 5.57 -4.03 -23.43
CA ILE A 41 4.41 -3.49 -22.71
C ILE A 41 3.56 -2.66 -23.68
N HIS A 42 2.26 -2.92 -23.68
CA HIS A 42 1.26 -2.12 -24.39
C HIS A 42 0.20 -1.65 -23.40
N VAL A 43 0.12 -0.34 -23.17
CA VAL A 43 -1.01 0.24 -22.41
C VAL A 43 -2.21 0.32 -23.36
N ALA A 44 -3.06 -0.70 -23.30
CA ALA A 44 -4.20 -0.85 -24.20
C ALA A 44 -5.29 0.19 -23.91
N ALA A 45 -5.51 0.50 -22.64
CA ALA A 45 -6.49 1.52 -22.26
C ALA A 45 -6.20 2.16 -20.90
N ILE A 46 -6.70 3.38 -20.76
CA ILE A 46 -6.76 4.15 -19.53
C ILE A 46 -8.23 4.48 -19.29
N ALA A 47 -8.79 3.97 -18.20
CA ALA A 47 -10.14 4.34 -17.75
C ALA A 47 -10.04 5.38 -16.63
N ASP A 48 -10.69 6.53 -16.81
CA ASP A 48 -10.77 7.56 -15.80
C ASP A 48 -12.12 8.29 -15.90
N ILE A 49 -12.81 8.44 -14.76
CA ILE A 49 -14.08 9.18 -14.67
C ILE A 49 -13.94 10.66 -15.05
N ASN A 50 -12.71 11.18 -15.05
CA ASN A 50 -12.34 12.51 -15.51
C ASN A 50 -11.39 12.37 -16.72
N LEU A 51 -11.97 12.42 -17.91
CA LEU A 51 -11.22 12.33 -19.18
C LEU A 51 -10.20 13.45 -19.34
N ASP A 52 -10.52 14.68 -18.93
CA ASP A 52 -9.60 15.82 -19.03
C ASP A 52 -8.33 15.56 -18.22
N ARG A 53 -8.47 14.97 -17.02
CA ARG A 53 -7.32 14.54 -16.20
C ARG A 53 -6.49 13.46 -16.87
N ALA A 54 -7.13 12.47 -17.51
CA ALA A 54 -6.42 11.42 -18.24
C ALA A 54 -5.61 12.00 -19.41
N HIS A 55 -6.23 12.86 -20.23
CA HIS A 55 -5.54 13.55 -21.32
C HIS A 55 -4.42 14.49 -20.82
N GLN A 56 -4.64 15.20 -19.72
CA GLN A 56 -3.61 16.04 -19.11
C GLN A 56 -2.41 15.18 -18.64
N SER A 57 -2.68 14.03 -18.04
CA SER A 57 -1.62 13.10 -17.61
C SER A 57 -0.81 12.57 -18.78
N LEU A 58 -1.47 12.19 -19.88
CA LEU A 58 -0.81 11.78 -21.11
C LEU A 58 0.08 12.90 -21.68
N LYS A 59 -0.42 14.14 -21.68
CA LYS A 59 0.34 15.31 -22.11
C LYS A 59 1.57 15.57 -21.23
N LEU A 60 1.45 15.39 -19.91
CA LEU A 60 2.56 15.60 -18.97
C LEU A 60 3.74 14.64 -19.18
N VAL A 61 3.48 13.47 -19.76
CA VAL A 61 4.50 12.43 -20.00
C VAL A 61 4.88 12.32 -21.49
N ASP A 62 4.58 13.36 -22.27
CA ASP A 62 4.85 13.43 -23.70
C ASP A 62 4.29 12.21 -24.48
N TRP A 63 3.09 11.75 -24.10
CA TRP A 63 2.42 10.69 -24.83
C TRP A 63 1.99 11.18 -26.22
N PRO A 64 2.29 10.45 -27.31
CA PRO A 64 1.99 10.93 -28.66
C PRO A 64 0.49 11.05 -28.90
N GLU A 65 0.06 12.16 -29.48
CA GLU A 65 -1.37 12.41 -29.76
C GLU A 65 -1.94 11.42 -30.80
N ASP A 66 -1.13 10.99 -31.76
CA ASP A 66 -1.49 9.99 -32.78
C ASP A 66 -1.53 8.55 -32.23
N ALA A 67 -1.07 8.34 -31.00
CA ALA A 67 -1.12 7.07 -30.28
C ALA A 67 -2.33 6.97 -29.33
N VAL A 68 -3.30 7.88 -29.41
CA VAL A 68 -4.50 7.90 -28.55
C VAL A 68 -5.76 7.68 -29.37
N THR A 69 -6.68 6.88 -28.83
CA THR A 69 -8.02 6.63 -29.39
C THR A 69 -9.07 6.65 -28.28
N ASP A 70 -10.34 6.61 -28.63
CA ASP A 70 -11.48 6.48 -27.71
C ASP A 70 -12.09 5.07 -27.72
N ASP A 71 -11.51 4.14 -28.48
CA ASP A 71 -12.02 2.78 -28.66
C ASP A 71 -10.97 1.71 -28.34
N LEU A 72 -11.31 0.81 -27.41
CA LEU A 72 -10.44 -0.28 -27.00
C LEU A 72 -10.15 -1.27 -28.14
N ALA A 73 -11.12 -1.51 -29.03
CA ALA A 73 -10.91 -2.46 -30.12
C ALA A 73 -9.83 -1.94 -31.09
N THR A 74 -9.88 -0.65 -31.42
CA THR A 74 -8.87 0.08 -32.21
C THR A 74 -7.52 0.06 -31.50
N ALA A 75 -7.48 0.39 -30.20
CA ALA A 75 -6.24 0.36 -29.41
C ALA A 75 -5.53 -1.00 -29.46
N LEU A 76 -6.28 -2.08 -29.30
CA LEU A 76 -5.76 -3.44 -29.34
C LEU A 76 -5.34 -3.91 -30.74
N ALA A 77 -5.92 -3.35 -31.80
CA ALA A 77 -5.59 -3.70 -33.18
C ALA A 77 -4.34 -2.95 -33.67
N ASP A 78 -4.26 -1.66 -33.36
CA ASP A 78 -3.26 -0.75 -33.93
C ASP A 78 -2.08 -0.48 -32.98
N GLY A 79 -2.16 -0.96 -31.72
CA GLY A 79 -1.13 -0.71 -30.70
C GLY A 79 -1.20 0.70 -30.10
N THR A 80 -2.31 1.42 -30.30
CA THR A 80 -2.59 2.72 -29.67
C THR A 80 -3.17 2.54 -28.27
N THR A 81 -3.45 3.63 -27.55
CA THR A 81 -4.01 3.61 -26.19
C THR A 81 -5.39 4.25 -26.18
N ALA A 82 -6.41 3.50 -25.76
CA ALA A 82 -7.74 4.04 -25.60
C ALA A 82 -7.89 4.83 -24.29
N VAL A 83 -8.55 5.99 -24.33
CA VAL A 83 -8.93 6.76 -23.13
C VAL A 83 -10.44 6.67 -22.96
N LEU A 84 -10.89 6.10 -21.85
CA LEU A 84 -12.28 5.68 -21.64
C LEU A 84 -12.89 6.34 -20.39
N PRO A 85 -14.19 6.69 -20.40
CA PRO A 85 -14.85 7.33 -19.26
C PRO A 85 -15.26 6.34 -18.16
N ASP A 86 -15.15 5.05 -18.42
CA ASP A 86 -15.59 3.96 -17.56
C ASP A 86 -14.65 2.75 -17.70
N ALA A 87 -14.53 1.97 -16.63
CA ALA A 87 -13.65 0.80 -16.56
C ALA A 87 -14.27 -0.47 -17.18
N SER A 88 -15.59 -0.54 -17.38
CA SER A 88 -16.25 -1.77 -17.85
C SER A 88 -15.67 -2.35 -19.14
N PRO A 89 -15.28 -1.56 -20.16
CA PRO A 89 -14.67 -2.11 -21.37
C PRO A 89 -13.33 -2.81 -21.13
N LEU A 90 -12.61 -2.48 -20.04
CA LEU A 90 -11.35 -3.10 -19.66
C LEU A 90 -11.50 -4.54 -19.13
N PHE A 91 -12.70 -4.93 -18.71
CA PHE A 91 -12.99 -6.27 -18.19
C PHE A 91 -13.20 -7.28 -19.33
N THR A 92 -12.10 -7.69 -19.95
CA THR A 92 -12.07 -8.61 -21.10
C THR A 92 -10.84 -9.50 -21.06
N ASP A 93 -10.96 -10.71 -21.61
CA ASP A 93 -9.86 -11.65 -21.85
C ASP A 93 -8.79 -11.15 -22.84
N ARG A 94 -9.04 -10.00 -23.52
CA ARG A 94 -8.08 -9.38 -24.44
C ARG A 94 -7.04 -8.51 -23.76
N VAL A 95 -7.19 -8.19 -22.46
CA VAL A 95 -6.26 -7.41 -21.65
C VAL A 95 -5.70 -8.32 -20.57
N ASP A 96 -4.37 -8.50 -20.51
CA ASP A 96 -3.73 -9.50 -19.64
C ASP A 96 -3.79 -9.12 -18.16
N VAL A 97 -3.66 -7.84 -17.86
CA VAL A 97 -3.54 -7.33 -16.48
C VAL A 97 -4.19 -5.97 -16.32
N LEU A 98 -4.92 -5.80 -15.22
CA LEU A 98 -5.41 -4.51 -14.78
C LEU A 98 -4.56 -3.93 -13.65
N VAL A 99 -4.27 -2.64 -13.78
CA VAL A 99 -3.72 -1.81 -12.73
C VAL A 99 -4.85 -0.98 -12.15
N GLU A 100 -5.22 -1.27 -10.90
CA GLU A 100 -6.28 -0.55 -10.19
C GLU A 100 -5.64 0.52 -9.30
N ALA A 101 -5.78 1.79 -9.70
CA ALA A 101 -5.11 2.95 -9.10
C ALA A 101 -6.08 4.12 -8.80
N THR A 102 -7.33 3.81 -8.46
CA THR A 102 -8.33 4.84 -8.13
C THR A 102 -8.14 5.46 -6.74
N GLY A 103 -7.47 4.74 -5.82
CA GLY A 103 -7.37 5.16 -4.42
C GLY A 103 -8.68 5.02 -3.64
N ASN A 104 -9.68 4.34 -4.21
CA ASN A 104 -10.97 4.11 -3.56
C ASN A 104 -11.16 2.61 -3.26
N PRO A 105 -11.18 2.20 -1.98
CA PRO A 105 -11.21 0.78 -1.63
C PRO A 105 -12.50 0.06 -2.09
N ILE A 106 -13.65 0.76 -2.12
CA ILE A 106 -14.93 0.16 -2.51
C ILE A 106 -14.96 -0.12 -4.02
N VAL A 107 -14.54 0.88 -4.79
CA VAL A 107 -14.47 0.81 -6.25
C VAL A 107 -13.38 -0.16 -6.68
N GLY A 108 -12.19 -0.09 -6.07
CA GLY A 108 -11.07 -1.00 -6.36
C GLY A 108 -11.40 -2.47 -6.08
N THR A 109 -12.16 -2.74 -5.01
CA THR A 109 -12.69 -4.09 -4.73
C THR A 109 -13.58 -4.59 -5.87
N SER A 110 -14.47 -3.73 -6.39
CA SER A 110 -15.40 -4.09 -7.47
C SER A 110 -14.66 -4.32 -8.80
N HIS A 111 -13.68 -3.47 -9.12
CA HIS A 111 -12.83 -3.63 -10.29
C HIS A 111 -12.04 -4.94 -10.25
N ALA A 112 -11.43 -5.28 -9.10
CA ALA A 112 -10.66 -6.51 -8.98
C ALA A 112 -11.52 -7.76 -9.23
N LEU A 113 -12.74 -7.79 -8.68
CA LEU A 113 -13.66 -8.90 -8.91
C LEU A 113 -14.08 -9.02 -10.37
N ALA A 114 -14.41 -7.91 -11.03
CA ALA A 114 -14.76 -7.90 -12.45
C ALA A 114 -13.58 -8.36 -13.33
N ALA A 115 -12.36 -7.94 -12.99
CA ALA A 115 -11.13 -8.40 -13.65
C ALA A 115 -10.93 -9.91 -13.52
N PHE A 116 -11.17 -10.46 -12.33
CA PHE A 116 -11.07 -11.90 -12.09
C PHE A 116 -12.09 -12.69 -12.89
N ASP A 117 -13.33 -12.20 -13.00
CA ASP A 117 -14.36 -12.83 -13.81
C ASP A 117 -14.05 -12.74 -15.32
N ALA A 118 -13.28 -11.73 -15.74
CA ALA A 118 -12.75 -11.60 -17.10
C ALA A 118 -11.44 -12.38 -17.35
N GLY A 119 -10.88 -13.07 -16.35
CA GLY A 119 -9.65 -13.86 -16.50
C GLY A 119 -8.36 -13.05 -16.45
N GLN A 120 -8.36 -11.88 -15.82
CA GLN A 120 -7.24 -10.95 -15.82
C GLN A 120 -6.46 -10.95 -14.51
N HIS A 121 -5.15 -10.74 -14.59
CA HIS A 121 -4.35 -10.43 -13.41
C HIS A 121 -4.69 -9.04 -12.87
N VAL A 122 -4.46 -8.79 -11.57
CA VAL A 122 -4.70 -7.50 -10.93
C VAL A 122 -3.46 -7.05 -10.17
N ILE A 123 -2.97 -5.86 -10.50
CA ILE A 123 -2.03 -5.11 -9.67
C ILE A 123 -2.82 -4.05 -8.92
N MET A 124 -2.94 -4.22 -7.61
CA MET A 124 -3.68 -3.34 -6.71
C MET A 124 -2.75 -2.23 -6.22
N VAL A 125 -2.89 -1.03 -6.79
CA VAL A 125 -2.21 0.19 -6.32
C VAL A 125 -2.99 0.81 -5.16
N THR A 126 -4.32 0.66 -5.14
CA THR A 126 -5.17 1.06 -4.02
C THR A 126 -4.93 0.14 -2.82
N VAL A 127 -3.85 0.37 -2.08
CA VAL A 127 -3.45 -0.41 -0.90
C VAL A 127 -4.50 -0.34 0.21
N GLU A 128 -5.37 0.67 0.21
CA GLU A 128 -6.52 0.77 1.11
C GLU A 128 -7.49 -0.41 0.88
N ALA A 129 -7.66 -0.84 -0.37
CA ALA A 129 -8.45 -2.03 -0.72
C ALA A 129 -7.73 -3.32 -0.28
N ASP A 130 -6.41 -3.40 -0.46
CA ASP A 130 -5.60 -4.53 0.01
C ASP A 130 -5.67 -4.68 1.54
N ALA A 131 -5.52 -3.59 2.29
CA ALA A 131 -5.55 -3.61 3.75
C ALA A 131 -6.92 -4.05 4.31
N VAL A 132 -8.04 -3.68 3.66
CA VAL A 132 -9.39 -3.99 4.17
C VAL A 132 -9.92 -5.34 3.70
N VAL A 133 -9.65 -5.74 2.45
CA VAL A 133 -10.19 -6.98 1.84
C VAL A 133 -9.19 -7.76 0.98
N GLY A 134 -7.93 -7.37 0.93
CA GLY A 134 -6.86 -8.02 0.16
C GLY A 134 -6.74 -9.52 0.40
N PRO A 135 -6.83 -10.06 1.63
CA PRO A 135 -6.82 -11.50 1.87
C PRO A 135 -7.92 -12.25 1.12
N ALA A 136 -9.14 -11.72 1.07
CA ALA A 136 -10.23 -12.30 0.29
C ALA A 136 -9.97 -12.17 -1.22
N LEU A 137 -9.51 -11.00 -1.70
CA LEU A 137 -9.19 -10.80 -3.12
C LEU A 137 -8.08 -11.75 -3.60
N ALA A 138 -7.01 -11.90 -2.82
CA ALA A 138 -5.91 -12.81 -3.11
C ALA A 138 -6.38 -14.28 -3.20
N ARG A 139 -7.26 -14.71 -2.28
CA ARG A 139 -7.88 -16.05 -2.34
C ARG A 139 -8.72 -16.21 -3.61
N ARG A 140 -9.58 -15.24 -3.93
CA ARG A 140 -10.47 -15.27 -5.10
C ARG A 140 -9.71 -15.31 -6.42
N ALA A 141 -8.57 -14.62 -6.50
CA ALA A 141 -7.65 -14.67 -7.65
C ALA A 141 -6.99 -16.06 -7.76
N ALA A 142 -6.45 -16.58 -6.65
CA ALA A 142 -5.80 -17.88 -6.61
C ALA A 142 -6.75 -19.02 -7.02
N ASP A 143 -8.02 -18.98 -6.59
CA ASP A 143 -9.05 -19.95 -6.96
C ASP A 143 -9.31 -20.00 -8.48
N ARG A 144 -8.94 -18.94 -9.22
CA ARG A 144 -9.04 -18.83 -10.68
C ARG A 144 -7.70 -19.01 -11.40
N GLY A 145 -6.62 -19.28 -10.68
CA GLY A 145 -5.26 -19.33 -11.25
C GLY A 145 -4.73 -17.97 -11.69
N LEU A 146 -5.29 -16.87 -11.17
CA LEU A 146 -4.90 -15.50 -11.49
C LEU A 146 -3.96 -14.94 -10.41
N VAL A 147 -3.25 -13.88 -10.78
CA VAL A 147 -2.33 -13.17 -9.88
C VAL A 147 -3.02 -11.91 -9.39
N TYR A 148 -3.16 -11.80 -8.07
CA TYR A 148 -3.41 -10.54 -7.38
C TYR A 148 -2.11 -10.10 -6.70
N SER A 149 -1.69 -8.86 -6.90
CA SER A 149 -0.42 -8.36 -6.38
C SER A 149 -0.51 -6.91 -5.93
N MET A 150 0.18 -6.58 -4.85
CA MET A 150 0.57 -5.21 -4.52
C MET A 150 1.49 -4.64 -5.62
N ALA A 151 1.49 -3.32 -5.74
CA ALA A 151 2.26 -2.58 -6.73
C ALA A 151 3.73 -2.39 -6.33
N TYR A 152 4.66 -2.98 -7.09
CA TYR A 152 6.10 -2.80 -6.92
C TYR A 152 6.49 -1.35 -7.21
N GLY A 153 7.35 -0.80 -6.35
CA GLY A 153 7.67 0.63 -6.27
C GLY A 153 6.94 1.34 -5.14
N ASP A 154 5.78 0.84 -4.70
CA ASP A 154 5.20 1.23 -3.41
C ASP A 154 5.83 0.43 -2.26
N GLN A 155 5.91 1.02 -1.06
CA GLN A 155 6.69 0.42 0.02
C GLN A 155 6.27 -1.02 0.39
N PRO A 156 4.98 -1.40 0.46
CA PRO A 156 4.59 -2.76 0.83
C PRO A 156 5.20 -3.85 -0.05
N ALA A 157 5.18 -3.67 -1.38
CA ALA A 157 5.76 -4.64 -2.32
C ALA A 157 7.29 -4.68 -2.24
N LEU A 158 7.94 -3.53 -1.98
CA LEU A 158 9.39 -3.48 -1.79
C LEU A 158 9.82 -4.14 -0.48
N ILE A 159 9.02 -4.00 0.58
CA ILE A 159 9.26 -4.72 1.83
C ILE A 159 9.12 -6.23 1.61
N MET A 160 8.15 -6.66 0.79
CA MET A 160 8.01 -8.08 0.46
C MET A 160 9.22 -8.66 -0.28
N GLU A 161 9.91 -7.88 -1.12
CA GLU A 161 11.19 -8.30 -1.69
C GLU A 161 12.25 -8.55 -0.60
N LEU A 162 12.38 -7.65 0.38
CA LEU A 162 13.34 -7.83 1.47
C LEU A 162 12.97 -9.01 2.39
N VAL A 163 11.67 -9.20 2.65
CA VAL A 163 11.17 -10.34 3.43
C VAL A 163 11.43 -11.66 2.71
N ASP A 164 11.19 -11.71 1.40
CA ASP A 164 11.45 -12.89 0.57
C ASP A 164 12.94 -13.21 0.50
N TRP A 165 13.79 -12.20 0.32
CA TRP A 165 15.25 -12.34 0.42
C TRP A 165 15.68 -12.92 1.77
N ALA A 166 15.20 -12.37 2.88
CA ALA A 166 15.59 -12.78 4.22
C ALA A 166 15.24 -14.26 4.45
N ARG A 167 14.01 -14.65 4.13
CA ARG A 167 13.52 -16.03 4.31
C ARG A 167 14.21 -17.01 3.36
N THR A 168 14.42 -16.63 2.10
CA THR A 168 15.17 -17.44 1.13
C THR A 168 16.62 -17.67 1.56
N SER A 169 17.22 -16.69 2.22
CA SER A 169 18.57 -16.78 2.79
C SER A 169 18.62 -17.57 4.11
N GLY A 170 17.49 -18.01 4.64
CA GLY A 170 17.39 -18.77 5.89
C GLY A 170 17.38 -17.92 7.16
N PHE A 171 17.21 -16.59 7.06
CA PHE A 171 17.09 -15.71 8.21
C PHE A 171 15.69 -15.73 8.82
N HIS A 172 15.63 -15.52 10.14
CA HIS A 172 14.39 -15.21 10.83
C HIS A 172 14.10 -13.71 10.75
N VAL A 173 12.92 -13.35 10.22
CA VAL A 173 12.46 -11.95 10.12
C VAL A 173 11.90 -11.50 11.47
N VAL A 174 12.55 -10.50 12.06
CA VAL A 174 12.18 -9.92 13.35
C VAL A 174 11.23 -8.75 13.18
N CYS A 175 11.54 -7.87 12.22
CA CYS A 175 10.74 -6.72 11.89
C CYS A 175 10.81 -6.46 10.39
N ALA A 176 9.70 -6.04 9.79
CA ALA A 176 9.68 -5.47 8.44
C ALA A 176 9.03 -4.09 8.51
N GLY A 177 9.57 -3.09 7.79
CA GLY A 177 9.12 -1.73 8.01
C GLY A 177 9.58 -0.72 6.98
N LYS A 178 9.21 0.54 7.23
CA LYS A 178 9.60 1.71 6.44
C LYS A 178 9.98 2.88 7.33
N GLY A 179 10.54 3.92 6.74
CA GLY A 179 10.57 5.23 7.39
C GLY A 179 9.36 6.08 7.03
N ALA A 180 9.09 7.09 7.86
CA ALA A 180 8.16 8.16 7.58
C ALA A 180 8.54 9.42 8.37
N LYS A 181 8.12 10.60 7.92
CA LYS A 181 8.16 11.79 8.79
C LYS A 181 6.93 11.79 9.68
N TYR A 182 7.12 11.67 10.99
CA TYR A 182 6.02 11.54 11.93
C TYR A 182 6.30 12.18 13.30
N LEU A 183 5.27 12.83 13.85
CA LEU A 183 5.17 13.30 15.23
C LEU A 183 3.79 12.91 15.77
N GLU A 184 3.68 12.64 17.08
CA GLU A 184 2.45 12.14 17.70
C GLU A 184 1.24 13.05 17.49
N HIS A 185 1.44 14.37 17.57
CA HIS A 185 0.38 15.35 17.34
C HIS A 185 -0.12 15.40 15.90
N TYR A 186 0.55 14.74 14.94
CA TYR A 186 0.06 14.65 13.57
C TYR A 186 -1.25 13.88 13.46
N HIS A 187 -1.60 13.02 14.43
CA HIS A 187 -2.94 12.41 14.51
C HIS A 187 -4.07 13.46 14.54
N GLU A 188 -3.78 14.68 14.98
CA GLU A 188 -4.76 15.77 15.06
C GLU A 188 -4.83 16.63 13.79
N MET A 189 -3.95 16.36 12.81
CA MET A 189 -3.98 17.04 11.51
C MET A 189 -5.30 16.78 10.80
N ASN A 190 -5.72 17.76 10.00
CA ASN A 190 -6.92 17.72 9.20
C ASN A 190 -6.72 18.58 7.93
N PRO A 191 -7.66 18.54 6.97
CA PRO A 191 -7.52 19.28 5.72
C PRO A 191 -7.31 20.80 5.85
N ASP A 192 -7.69 21.43 6.97
CA ASP A 192 -7.53 22.88 7.17
C ASP A 192 -6.10 23.28 7.58
N ASN A 193 -5.38 22.41 8.30
CA ASN A 193 -4.05 22.71 8.85
C ASN A 193 -2.91 21.88 8.24
N VAL A 194 -3.22 20.99 7.28
CA VAL A 194 -2.26 20.05 6.71
C VAL A 194 -0.99 20.74 6.22
N TRP A 195 -1.10 21.88 5.53
CA TRP A 195 0.03 22.57 4.90
C TRP A 195 1.03 23.19 5.89
N GLU A 196 0.68 23.32 7.17
CA GLU A 196 1.63 23.76 8.21
C GLU A 196 2.74 22.72 8.47
N ASN A 197 2.50 21.47 8.06
CA ASN A 197 3.38 20.33 8.30
C ASN A 197 4.04 19.80 7.01
N TRP A 198 3.98 20.57 5.92
CA TRP A 198 4.58 20.25 4.63
C TRP A 198 5.50 21.38 4.14
N GLU A 199 6.56 20.98 3.44
CA GLU A 199 7.57 21.87 2.87
C GLU A 199 7.18 22.41 1.48
N PHE A 200 5.91 22.35 1.11
CA PHE A 200 5.43 22.84 -0.18
C PHE A 200 5.39 24.36 -0.22
N SER A 201 5.59 24.93 -1.41
CA SER A 201 5.43 26.37 -1.61
C SER A 201 3.95 26.76 -1.45
N LYS A 202 3.71 27.99 -0.98
CA LYS A 202 2.36 28.54 -0.86
C LYS A 202 1.62 28.55 -2.21
N GLU A 203 2.34 28.81 -3.29
CA GLU A 203 1.80 28.75 -4.66
C GLU A 203 1.26 27.35 -4.98
N LEU A 204 1.99 26.29 -4.64
CA LEU A 204 1.56 24.92 -4.89
C LEU A 204 0.37 24.53 -4.01
N THR A 205 0.38 24.89 -2.73
CA THR A 205 -0.73 24.60 -1.81
C THR A 205 -2.01 25.35 -2.18
N ASP A 206 -1.89 26.57 -2.70
CA ASP A 206 -3.03 27.39 -3.10
C ASP A 206 -3.52 27.07 -4.53
N SER A 207 -2.79 26.23 -5.29
CA SER A 207 -3.11 25.90 -6.70
C SER A 207 -4.28 24.93 -6.89
N GLY A 208 -4.70 24.22 -5.83
CA GLY A 208 -5.69 23.14 -5.91
C GLY A 208 -5.16 21.83 -6.51
N GLN A 209 -3.87 21.75 -6.86
CA GLN A 209 -3.25 20.54 -7.41
C GLN A 209 -3.00 19.45 -6.36
N LEU A 210 -2.92 19.83 -5.09
CA LEU A 210 -2.70 18.91 -3.97
C LEU A 210 -4.02 18.59 -3.28
N ASN A 211 -4.29 17.30 -3.06
CA ASN A 211 -5.44 16.86 -2.27
C ASN A 211 -5.11 16.94 -0.77
N PRO A 212 -5.78 17.77 0.04
CA PRO A 212 -5.47 17.94 1.45
C PRO A 212 -5.80 16.70 2.31
N TYR A 213 -6.82 15.92 1.96
CA TYR A 213 -7.15 14.67 2.67
C TYR A 213 -6.01 13.66 2.51
N MET A 214 -5.58 13.44 1.26
CA MET A 214 -4.48 12.53 0.95
C MET A 214 -3.18 12.93 1.68
N HIS A 215 -2.81 14.21 1.66
CA HIS A 215 -1.59 14.68 2.34
C HIS A 215 -1.72 14.69 3.86
N THR A 216 -2.93 14.76 4.41
CA THR A 216 -3.17 14.58 5.85
C THR A 216 -2.90 13.13 6.22
N ALA A 217 -3.48 12.18 5.50
CA ALA A 217 -3.32 10.75 5.76
C ALA A 217 -1.86 10.26 5.65
N PHE A 218 -1.08 10.89 4.79
CA PHE A 218 0.36 10.63 4.64
C PHE A 218 1.18 11.03 5.88
N ARG A 219 0.67 11.97 6.70
CA ARG A 219 1.41 12.54 7.83
C ARG A 219 0.82 12.14 9.18
N ASP A 220 -0.49 11.92 9.27
CA ASP A 220 -1.20 11.54 10.49
C ASP A 220 -1.02 10.06 10.90
N GLY A 221 -0.19 9.32 10.17
CA GLY A 221 0.11 7.91 10.42
C GLY A 221 -0.86 6.91 9.77
N THR A 222 -1.98 7.36 9.20
CA THR A 222 -2.97 6.49 8.57
C THR A 222 -2.38 5.71 7.40
N LYS A 223 -1.68 6.37 6.48
CA LYS A 223 -1.07 5.71 5.32
C LYS A 223 -0.02 4.68 5.74
N ALA A 224 0.80 5.04 6.71
CA ALA A 224 1.81 4.14 7.29
C ALA A 224 1.16 2.90 7.92
N ALA A 225 0.04 3.06 8.63
CA ALA A 225 -0.72 1.93 9.18
C ALA A 225 -1.28 1.02 8.06
N ILE A 226 -1.83 1.59 6.99
CA ILE A 226 -2.39 0.87 5.84
C ILE A 226 -1.32 0.04 5.14
N GLU A 227 -0.17 0.66 4.84
CA GLU A 227 0.95 -0.03 4.21
C GLU A 227 1.51 -1.15 5.10
N MET A 228 1.63 -0.92 6.42
CA MET A 228 2.12 -1.93 7.35
C MET A 228 1.11 -3.07 7.57
N ALA A 229 -0.20 -2.82 7.45
CA ALA A 229 -1.21 -3.88 7.42
C ALA A 229 -1.06 -4.77 6.19
N ALA A 230 -0.85 -4.18 5.00
CA ALA A 230 -0.59 -4.91 3.76
C ALA A 230 0.66 -5.81 3.89
N VAL A 231 1.75 -5.26 4.43
CA VAL A 231 2.98 -6.04 4.72
C VAL A 231 2.69 -7.17 5.71
N ALA A 232 2.04 -6.89 6.83
CA ALA A 232 1.75 -7.88 7.85
C ALA A 232 0.91 -9.04 7.29
N ASN A 233 -0.14 -8.73 6.53
CA ASN A 233 -1.02 -9.72 5.89
C ASN A 233 -0.30 -10.54 4.80
N ALA A 234 0.66 -9.96 4.08
CA ALA A 234 1.46 -10.66 3.06
C ALA A 234 2.62 -11.48 3.63
N ALA A 235 3.24 -10.99 4.70
CA ALA A 235 4.38 -11.62 5.34
C ALA A 235 3.98 -12.59 6.45
N GLY A 236 2.75 -12.59 6.95
CA GLY A 236 2.34 -13.35 8.14
C GLY A 236 3.04 -12.81 9.40
N LEU A 237 3.11 -11.49 9.51
CA LEU A 237 3.65 -10.79 10.69
C LEU A 237 2.50 -10.24 11.51
N ALA A 238 2.68 -10.16 12.82
CA ALA A 238 1.64 -9.66 13.74
C ALA A 238 2.07 -8.30 14.31
N PRO A 239 1.31 -7.21 14.08
CA PRO A 239 1.61 -5.93 14.71
C PRO A 239 1.18 -5.91 16.17
N SER A 240 1.71 -4.94 16.92
CA SER A 240 1.24 -4.59 18.26
C SER A 240 -0.21 -4.08 18.25
N ASP A 241 -0.98 -4.43 19.28
CA ASP A 241 -2.31 -3.85 19.52
C ASP A 241 -2.26 -2.39 20.03
N GLU A 242 -1.05 -1.90 20.38
CA GLU A 242 -0.82 -0.51 20.79
C GLU A 242 -0.63 0.45 19.60
N GLY A 243 -0.40 -0.07 18.39
CA GLY A 243 -0.06 0.72 17.20
C GLY A 243 1.42 0.64 16.81
N LEU A 244 1.75 1.32 15.71
CA LEU A 244 3.12 1.58 15.27
C LEU A 244 3.83 2.52 16.25
N THR A 245 5.14 2.33 16.47
CA THR A 245 5.88 3.11 17.47
C THR A 245 6.41 4.44 16.94
N PHE A 246 6.64 4.52 15.63
CA PHE A 246 7.27 5.67 14.97
C PHE A 246 8.53 6.12 15.69
N THR A 247 9.36 5.16 16.11
CA THR A 247 10.53 5.47 16.94
C THR A 247 11.58 6.18 16.08
N PRO A 248 12.06 7.37 16.49
CA PRO A 248 13.04 8.10 15.71
C PRO A 248 14.40 7.40 15.67
N GLY A 249 15.05 7.38 14.51
CA GLY A 249 16.42 6.91 14.37
C GLY A 249 16.94 6.99 12.94
N ASP A 250 18.26 6.85 12.80
CA ASP A 250 18.92 6.76 11.50
C ASP A 250 18.99 5.31 10.97
N VAL A 251 19.56 5.15 9.77
CA VAL A 251 19.74 3.84 9.12
C VAL A 251 20.59 2.84 9.90
N GLU A 252 21.56 3.29 10.71
CA GLU A 252 22.43 2.42 11.51
C GLU A 252 21.71 1.92 12.77
N GLN A 253 20.67 2.64 13.18
CA GLN A 253 19.88 2.31 14.37
C GLN A 253 18.70 1.37 14.10
N ILE A 254 18.43 1.00 12.84
CA ILE A 254 17.27 0.16 12.47
C ILE A 254 17.24 -1.14 13.29
N ALA A 255 18.32 -1.92 13.27
CA ALA A 255 18.40 -3.18 14.03
C ALA A 255 18.37 -2.97 15.54
N THR A 256 18.77 -1.78 15.99
CA THR A 256 18.78 -1.44 17.42
C THR A 256 17.38 -1.12 17.95
N ILE A 257 16.62 -0.36 17.16
CA ILE A 257 15.28 0.08 17.51
C ILE A 257 14.27 -1.06 17.29
N CYS A 258 14.28 -1.65 16.09
CA CYS A 258 13.25 -2.58 15.63
C CYS A 258 13.51 -4.04 16.07
N ARG A 259 13.67 -4.23 17.39
CA ARG A 259 13.79 -5.53 18.07
C ARG A 259 12.93 -5.54 19.35
N PRO A 260 12.75 -6.69 20.05
CA PRO A 260 11.91 -6.76 21.24
C PRO A 260 12.33 -5.82 22.39
N ARG A 261 11.35 -5.31 23.14
CA ARG A 261 11.57 -4.49 24.35
C ARG A 261 12.43 -5.20 25.40
N GLU A 262 12.33 -6.52 25.49
CA GLU A 262 13.11 -7.37 26.41
C GLU A 262 14.63 -7.27 26.21
N VAL A 263 15.06 -6.94 24.99
CA VAL A 263 16.47 -6.74 24.62
C VAL A 263 16.77 -5.27 24.30
N GLY A 264 15.91 -4.35 24.76
CA GLY A 264 16.11 -2.91 24.66
C GLY A 264 15.71 -2.26 23.33
N GLY A 265 14.92 -2.95 22.49
CA GLY A 265 14.25 -2.33 21.34
C GLY A 265 12.85 -1.83 21.69
N VAL A 266 11.99 -1.63 20.69
CA VAL A 266 10.64 -1.05 20.87
C VAL A 266 9.48 -2.01 20.62
N LEU A 267 9.75 -3.16 19.99
CA LEU A 267 8.71 -4.10 19.57
C LEU A 267 8.13 -4.88 20.75
N ALA A 268 6.83 -5.14 20.70
CA ALA A 268 6.16 -6.00 21.68
C ALA A 268 6.65 -7.46 21.60
N HIS A 269 7.01 -7.93 20.40
CA HIS A 269 7.55 -9.27 20.14
C HIS A 269 8.28 -9.29 18.77
N GLU A 270 9.01 -10.37 18.48
CA GLU A 270 9.58 -10.62 17.14
C GLU A 270 8.47 -11.00 16.14
N GLY A 271 8.75 -10.87 14.84
CA GLY A 271 7.77 -11.16 13.80
C GLY A 271 6.70 -10.08 13.68
N SER A 272 7.10 -8.80 13.81
CA SER A 272 6.21 -7.63 13.75
C SER A 272 6.49 -6.77 12.53
N VAL A 273 5.63 -5.77 12.31
CA VAL A 273 5.89 -4.61 11.47
C VAL A 273 6.05 -3.35 12.33
N ASP A 274 6.83 -2.38 11.89
CA ASP A 274 6.94 -1.06 12.52
C ASP A 274 7.40 0.03 11.54
N VAL A 275 7.32 1.29 11.96
CA VAL A 275 7.78 2.46 11.20
C VAL A 275 8.75 3.26 12.05
N MET A 276 9.83 3.76 11.43
CA MET A 276 10.77 4.68 12.08
C MET A 276 10.48 6.13 11.67
N SER A 277 10.56 7.06 12.64
CA SER A 277 10.39 8.48 12.34
C SER A 277 11.68 9.11 11.83
N SER A 278 11.59 9.95 10.80
CA SER A 278 12.70 10.73 10.26
C SER A 278 13.03 12.02 11.02
N VAL A 279 12.24 12.32 12.04
CA VAL A 279 12.42 13.46 12.93
C VAL A 279 12.45 12.98 14.37
N THR A 280 13.26 13.62 15.21
CA THR A 280 13.18 13.39 16.65
C THR A 280 11.83 13.89 17.20
N ARG A 281 11.49 13.56 18.45
CA ARG A 281 10.19 13.93 19.03
C ARG A 281 9.96 15.45 19.15
N ASP A 282 11.01 16.26 19.10
CA ASP A 282 10.91 17.73 19.08
C ASP A 282 10.75 18.31 17.65
N GLY A 283 10.79 17.46 16.62
CA GLY A 283 10.68 17.84 15.21
C GLY A 283 12.01 18.04 14.48
N THR A 284 13.15 17.89 15.16
CA THR A 284 14.47 18.04 14.53
C THR A 284 14.72 16.92 13.50
N PRO A 285 15.09 17.24 12.23
CA PRO A 285 15.44 16.24 11.23
C PRO A 285 16.63 15.36 11.64
N ILE A 286 16.50 14.05 11.42
CA ILE A 286 17.58 13.09 11.68
C ILE A 286 18.42 12.92 10.40
N PRO A 287 19.75 13.10 10.45
CA PRO A 287 20.64 12.78 9.34
C PRO A 287 20.55 11.29 8.97
N HIS A 288 20.59 10.97 7.68
CA HIS A 288 20.54 9.58 7.20
C HIS A 288 19.33 8.80 7.75
N ASN A 289 18.17 9.47 7.83
CA ASN A 289 16.92 8.84 8.23
C ASN A 289 16.39 7.86 7.16
N THR A 290 15.32 7.15 7.52
CA THR A 290 14.72 6.10 6.70
C THR A 290 13.53 6.55 5.85
N GLN A 291 13.17 7.84 5.83
CA GLN A 291 11.87 8.35 5.33
C GLN A 291 11.47 7.81 3.96
N GLU A 292 12.42 7.74 3.03
CA GLU A 292 12.16 7.35 1.64
C GLU A 292 12.35 5.85 1.37
N GLY A 293 12.72 5.08 2.40
CA GLY A 293 13.17 3.71 2.26
C GLY A 293 12.36 2.69 3.05
N VAL A 294 12.76 1.43 2.87
CA VAL A 294 12.17 0.25 3.50
C VAL A 294 13.25 -0.65 4.08
N PHE A 295 12.93 -1.42 5.12
CA PHE A 295 13.90 -2.29 5.79
C PHE A 295 13.31 -3.63 6.23
N VAL A 296 14.21 -4.58 6.46
CA VAL A 296 13.94 -5.80 7.21
C VAL A 296 15.03 -6.00 8.26
N VAL A 297 14.64 -6.34 9.50
CA VAL A 297 15.54 -6.76 10.57
C VAL A 297 15.52 -8.27 10.66
N VAL A 298 16.71 -8.86 10.70
CA VAL A 298 16.92 -10.30 10.81
C VAL A 298 17.65 -10.66 12.11
N LYS A 299 17.42 -11.88 12.59
CA LYS A 299 18.10 -12.43 13.76
C LYS A 299 19.16 -13.45 13.36
N ALA A 300 20.30 -13.42 14.03
CA ALA A 300 21.33 -14.44 13.93
C ALA A 300 20.78 -15.81 14.38
N THR A 301 21.07 -16.85 13.62
CA THR A 301 20.56 -18.21 13.91
C THR A 301 21.45 -18.98 14.89
N ASN A 302 22.68 -18.51 15.12
CA ASN A 302 23.65 -19.04 16.08
C ASN A 302 24.79 -18.03 16.31
N ASP A 303 25.70 -18.36 17.23
CA ASP A 303 26.85 -17.52 17.58
C ASP A 303 27.79 -17.24 16.40
N TYR A 304 27.92 -18.17 15.46
CA TYR A 304 28.74 -17.97 14.26
C TYR A 304 28.13 -16.87 13.37
N VAL A 305 26.83 -16.91 13.11
CA VAL A 305 26.12 -15.86 12.34
C VAL A 305 26.16 -14.51 13.07
N SER A 306 26.01 -14.52 14.40
CA SER A 306 26.17 -13.30 15.22
C SER A 306 27.60 -12.72 15.11
N GLY A 307 28.61 -13.59 15.05
CA GLY A 307 30.00 -13.23 14.72
C GLY A 307 30.10 -12.55 13.36
N CYS A 308 29.52 -13.15 12.31
CA CYS A 308 29.52 -12.57 10.96
C CYS A 308 28.89 -11.17 10.92
N PHE A 309 27.82 -10.92 11.69
CA PHE A 309 27.20 -9.60 11.78
C PHE A 309 28.15 -8.52 12.32
N SER A 310 29.17 -8.92 13.10
CA SER A 310 30.16 -8.00 13.69
C SER A 310 31.48 -7.91 12.91
N GLU A 311 31.78 -8.90 12.07
CA GLU A 311 33.02 -8.96 11.29
C GLU A 311 33.05 -7.92 10.16
N TYR A 312 31.86 -7.54 9.68
CA TYR A 312 31.67 -6.52 8.66
C TYR A 312 30.93 -5.31 9.25
N GLY A 313 31.10 -4.14 8.63
CA GLY A 313 30.41 -2.90 9.03
C GLY A 313 28.92 -2.90 8.69
N TRP A 314 28.17 -3.92 9.13
CA TRP A 314 26.73 -4.10 8.85
C TRP A 314 25.82 -3.45 9.90
N HIS A 315 26.39 -2.59 10.76
CA HIS A 315 25.67 -1.87 11.81
C HIS A 315 24.75 -2.80 12.63
N ALA A 316 25.30 -3.95 13.03
CA ALA A 316 24.61 -4.86 13.92
C ALA A 316 24.24 -4.16 15.23
N ASP A 317 23.18 -4.63 15.84
CA ASP A 317 22.73 -4.12 17.11
C ASP A 317 23.77 -4.37 18.23
N PRO A 318 23.71 -3.69 19.39
CA PRO A 318 24.67 -3.89 20.48
C PRO A 318 24.81 -5.32 20.99
N THR A 319 23.76 -6.16 20.86
CA THR A 319 23.81 -7.58 21.22
C THR A 319 24.47 -8.45 20.15
N LYS A 320 24.66 -7.91 18.95
CA LYS A 320 25.18 -8.57 17.74
C LYS A 320 24.26 -9.68 17.22
N GLN A 321 23.03 -9.75 17.73
CA GLN A 321 22.06 -10.77 17.37
C GLN A 321 21.15 -10.30 16.23
N TYR A 322 21.08 -8.99 15.97
CA TYR A 322 20.20 -8.40 14.98
C TYR A 322 20.99 -7.56 13.98
N ALA A 323 20.63 -7.68 12.71
CA ALA A 323 21.15 -6.85 11.63
C ALA A 323 19.98 -6.43 10.72
N ALA A 324 20.15 -5.34 9.98
CA ALA A 324 19.13 -4.83 9.07
C ALA A 324 19.63 -4.81 7.63
N LEU A 325 18.74 -5.11 6.69
CA LEU A 325 18.91 -4.75 5.28
C LEU A 325 17.96 -3.59 4.99
N PHE A 326 18.50 -2.52 4.41
CA PHE A 326 17.78 -1.29 4.09
C PHE A 326 17.87 -1.00 2.60
N ARG A 327 16.72 -0.68 2.00
CA ARG A 327 16.61 -0.12 0.66
C ARG A 327 16.26 1.37 0.79
N PRO A 328 17.11 2.30 0.32
CA PRO A 328 17.00 3.72 0.66
C PRO A 328 15.91 4.50 -0.06
N TYR A 329 15.40 4.00 -1.18
CA TYR A 329 14.47 4.72 -2.04
C TYR A 329 13.39 3.81 -2.60
N HIS A 330 12.23 4.40 -2.85
CA HIS A 330 11.13 3.82 -3.61
C HIS A 330 10.73 4.83 -4.69
N TYR A 331 10.56 4.38 -5.94
CA TYR A 331 10.23 5.24 -7.08
C TYR A 331 8.75 5.12 -7.50
N ILE A 332 7.91 4.52 -6.64
CA ILE A 332 6.45 4.53 -6.75
C ILE A 332 6.01 3.98 -8.13
N GLY A 333 5.21 4.71 -8.91
CA GLY A 333 4.67 4.23 -10.17
C GLY A 333 5.73 3.98 -11.25
N LEU A 334 6.95 4.54 -11.09
CA LEU A 334 8.03 4.33 -12.04
C LEU A 334 8.56 2.88 -12.04
N GLU A 335 8.31 2.10 -10.98
CA GLU A 335 8.76 0.69 -10.91
C GLU A 335 7.64 -0.32 -11.16
N LEU A 336 6.41 0.14 -11.43
CA LEU A 336 5.22 -0.70 -11.52
C LEU A 336 5.36 -1.84 -12.55
N GLY A 337 6.14 -1.61 -13.62
CA GLY A 337 6.41 -2.61 -14.65
C GLY A 337 6.93 -3.94 -14.10
N VAL A 338 7.59 -3.95 -12.94
CA VAL A 338 8.07 -5.18 -12.27
C VAL A 338 6.91 -6.08 -11.84
N SER A 339 5.83 -5.53 -11.28
CA SER A 339 4.65 -6.32 -10.89
C SER A 339 3.90 -6.83 -12.10
N ILE A 340 3.73 -5.98 -13.12
CA ILE A 340 3.08 -6.35 -14.39
C ILE A 340 3.82 -7.52 -15.04
N ALA A 341 5.14 -7.41 -15.18
CA ALA A 341 5.95 -8.44 -15.81
C ALA A 341 5.97 -9.74 -14.98
N ASN A 342 6.07 -9.68 -13.65
CA ASN A 342 6.02 -10.88 -12.81
C ASN A 342 4.67 -11.59 -12.88
N ALA A 343 3.56 -10.84 -12.85
CA ALA A 343 2.22 -11.41 -12.92
C ALA A 343 2.01 -12.18 -14.22
N VAL A 344 2.29 -11.54 -15.37
CA VAL A 344 1.97 -12.10 -16.68
C VAL A 344 3.02 -13.10 -17.18
N LEU A 345 4.31 -12.86 -16.92
CA LEU A 345 5.39 -13.70 -17.47
C LEU A 345 5.78 -14.86 -16.55
N ARG A 346 5.50 -14.77 -15.25
CA ARG A 346 5.87 -15.80 -14.27
C ARG A 346 4.70 -16.35 -13.47
N GLY A 347 3.53 -15.70 -13.48
CA GLY A 347 2.42 -16.09 -12.61
C GLY A 347 2.73 -15.86 -11.12
N ILE A 348 3.57 -14.87 -10.80
CA ILE A 348 4.03 -14.59 -9.43
C ILE A 348 3.69 -13.15 -9.05
N ALA A 349 3.15 -12.95 -7.84
CA ALA A 349 2.94 -11.62 -7.27
C ALA A 349 4.26 -11.05 -6.71
N THR A 350 4.46 -9.73 -6.81
CA THR A 350 5.56 -9.05 -6.09
C THR A 350 5.26 -8.90 -4.59
N GLY A 351 4.01 -9.09 -4.21
CA GLY A 351 3.57 -9.25 -2.83
C GLY A 351 2.06 -9.41 -2.82
N ALA A 352 1.53 -10.32 -2.00
CA ALA A 352 0.09 -10.54 -1.87
C ALA A 352 -0.22 -11.06 -0.47
N PRO A 353 -1.37 -10.68 0.12
CA PRO A 353 -1.83 -11.22 1.39
C PRO A 353 -1.90 -12.76 1.38
N LYS A 354 -1.41 -13.40 2.44
CA LYS A 354 -1.48 -14.85 2.66
C LYS A 354 -2.53 -15.24 3.70
N GLY A 355 -2.86 -14.29 4.57
CA GLY A 355 -3.84 -14.43 5.64
C GLY A 355 -4.29 -13.05 6.13
N PHE A 356 -5.08 -13.04 7.21
CA PHE A 356 -5.49 -11.81 7.88
C PHE A 356 -4.85 -11.75 9.26
N SER A 357 -3.73 -11.03 9.36
CA SER A 357 -2.89 -10.91 10.56
C SER A 357 -2.93 -9.50 11.15
N ALA A 358 -3.27 -8.48 10.36
CA ALA A 358 -3.34 -7.08 10.74
C ALA A 358 -4.54 -6.35 10.14
N ASP A 359 -4.98 -5.29 10.82
CA ASP A 359 -6.07 -4.43 10.38
C ASP A 359 -5.82 -2.97 10.78
N VAL A 360 -6.43 -2.03 10.05
CA VAL A 360 -6.33 -0.60 10.34
C VAL A 360 -7.68 -0.06 10.75
N VAL A 361 -7.79 0.35 12.01
CA VAL A 361 -9.07 0.70 12.63
C VAL A 361 -9.22 2.21 12.77
N ALA A 362 -10.45 2.69 12.58
CA ALA A 362 -10.78 4.10 12.77
C ALA A 362 -10.64 4.48 14.24
N THR A 363 -9.84 5.51 14.52
CA THR A 363 -9.58 6.04 15.86
C THR A 363 -9.94 7.52 15.89
N ALA A 364 -10.75 7.94 16.87
CA ALA A 364 -11.28 9.30 16.93
C ALA A 364 -10.18 10.36 17.14
N LYS A 365 -10.13 11.38 16.28
CA LYS A 365 -9.21 12.54 16.40
C LYS A 365 -9.65 13.54 17.47
N LYS A 366 -10.95 13.56 17.78
CA LYS A 366 -11.62 14.47 18.72
C LYS A 366 -12.76 13.73 19.41
N ASP A 367 -13.39 14.36 20.40
CA ASP A 367 -14.66 13.87 20.91
C ASP A 367 -15.71 14.00 19.80
N LEU A 368 -16.43 12.91 19.54
CA LEU A 368 -17.45 12.81 18.51
C LEU A 368 -18.81 12.56 19.18
N ALA A 369 -19.84 13.28 18.75
CA ALA A 369 -21.18 13.14 19.26
C ALA A 369 -22.01 12.17 18.40
N ALA A 370 -23.06 11.60 18.99
CA ALA A 370 -24.09 10.89 18.24
C ALA A 370 -24.65 11.78 17.11
N GLY A 371 -24.72 11.24 15.89
CA GLY A 371 -25.14 11.97 14.70
C GLY A 371 -24.00 12.64 13.92
N ASP A 372 -22.79 12.77 14.48
CA ASP A 372 -21.62 13.21 13.71
C ASP A 372 -21.34 12.22 12.57
N VAL A 373 -20.86 12.74 11.44
CA VAL A 373 -20.53 11.93 10.26
C VAL A 373 -19.02 11.78 10.17
N LEU A 374 -18.55 10.53 10.19
CA LEU A 374 -17.17 10.18 9.93
C LEU A 374 -16.80 10.50 8.48
N ASP A 375 -15.62 11.08 8.30
CA ASP A 375 -15.08 11.49 6.99
C ASP A 375 -13.94 10.57 6.49
N GLY A 376 -13.54 9.60 7.32
CA GLY A 376 -12.56 8.58 6.97
C GLY A 376 -11.11 9.08 6.93
N GLU A 377 -10.30 8.41 6.13
CA GLU A 377 -8.86 8.68 6.04
C GLU A 377 -8.53 10.14 5.69
N GLY A 378 -7.59 10.73 6.43
CA GLY A 378 -7.12 12.10 6.22
C GLY A 378 -8.13 13.20 6.57
N GLY A 379 -9.29 12.82 7.10
CA GLY A 379 -10.35 13.76 7.49
C GLY A 379 -10.13 14.39 8.87
N TYR A 380 -11.19 15.01 9.39
CA TYR A 380 -11.27 15.70 10.67
C TYR A 380 -11.67 14.79 11.83
N THR A 381 -12.35 13.67 11.57
CA THR A 381 -13.00 12.88 12.62
C THR A 381 -12.18 11.71 13.12
N VAL A 382 -11.47 11.01 12.21
CA VAL A 382 -10.76 9.76 12.53
C VAL A 382 -9.41 9.66 11.81
N TRP A 383 -8.49 8.90 12.39
CA TRP A 383 -7.25 8.43 11.76
C TRP A 383 -7.16 6.90 11.84
N GLY A 384 -6.30 6.29 11.02
CA GLY A 384 -6.11 4.84 10.98
C GLY A 384 -5.03 4.34 11.93
N LYS A 385 -5.43 3.52 12.91
CA LYS A 385 -4.51 2.84 13.84
C LYS A 385 -4.31 1.38 13.43
N LEU A 386 -3.06 0.98 13.22
CA LEU A 386 -2.72 -0.43 13.02
C LEU A 386 -2.90 -1.22 14.32
N ILE A 387 -3.59 -2.36 14.26
CA ILE A 387 -3.66 -3.34 15.34
C ILE A 387 -3.64 -4.77 14.76
N SER A 388 -3.48 -5.79 15.60
CA SER A 388 -3.62 -7.16 15.14
C SER A 388 -5.04 -7.44 14.64
N ALA A 389 -5.16 -8.26 13.60
CA ALA A 389 -6.47 -8.67 13.08
C ALA A 389 -7.34 -9.33 14.17
N ARG A 390 -6.71 -10.08 15.09
CA ARG A 390 -7.40 -10.70 16.22
C ARG A 390 -8.03 -9.66 17.13
N ALA A 391 -7.29 -8.60 17.48
CA ALA A 391 -7.82 -7.52 18.30
C ALA A 391 -8.93 -6.75 17.57
N SER A 392 -8.77 -6.50 16.28
CA SER A 392 -9.81 -5.83 15.48
C SER A 392 -11.13 -6.60 15.49
N VAL A 393 -11.10 -7.89 15.15
CA VAL A 393 -12.30 -8.75 15.13
C VAL A 393 -12.91 -8.86 16.53
N THR A 394 -12.10 -9.08 17.56
CA THR A 394 -12.56 -9.22 18.95
C THR A 394 -13.24 -7.95 19.46
N ARG A 395 -12.68 -6.78 19.14
CA ARG A 395 -13.21 -5.47 19.54
C ARG A 395 -14.34 -4.99 18.62
N ARG A 396 -14.65 -5.73 17.55
CA ARG A 396 -15.59 -5.30 16.50
C ARG A 396 -15.19 -3.91 15.98
N ALA A 397 -13.90 -3.69 15.79
CA ALA A 397 -13.39 -2.39 15.36
C ALA A 397 -13.78 -2.10 13.91
N LEU A 398 -14.15 -0.85 13.63
CA LEU A 398 -14.50 -0.38 12.29
C LEU A 398 -13.21 -0.12 11.49
N PRO A 399 -13.01 -0.76 10.33
CA PRO A 399 -11.87 -0.47 9.47
C PRO A 399 -11.92 0.97 8.95
N ILE A 400 -10.78 1.66 8.93
CA ILE A 400 -10.72 3.07 8.49
C ILE A 400 -11.21 3.26 7.05
N ALA A 401 -10.93 2.29 6.17
CA ALA A 401 -11.38 2.28 4.78
C ALA A 401 -12.91 2.25 4.62
N LEU A 402 -13.66 1.92 5.68
CA LEU A 402 -15.12 1.86 5.72
C LEU A 402 -15.73 2.98 6.58
N ALA A 403 -14.93 3.96 6.99
CA ALA A 403 -15.38 5.08 7.84
C ALA A 403 -15.76 6.34 7.04
N HIS A 404 -15.79 6.28 5.70
CA HIS A 404 -16.14 7.43 4.87
C HIS A 404 -17.66 7.63 4.80
N HIS A 405 -18.12 8.82 5.15
CA HIS A 405 -19.54 9.23 5.11
C HIS A 405 -20.47 8.36 5.97
N VAL A 406 -19.99 7.97 7.17
CA VAL A 406 -20.72 7.08 8.07
C VAL A 406 -21.15 7.84 9.32
N ALA A 407 -22.45 7.83 9.63
CA ALA A 407 -22.98 8.52 10.81
C ALA A 407 -22.78 7.71 12.10
N LEU A 408 -22.46 8.40 13.20
CA LEU A 408 -22.39 7.81 14.53
C LEU A 408 -23.77 7.64 15.16
N ARG A 409 -23.94 6.53 15.88
CA ARG A 409 -25.12 6.19 16.68
C ARG A 409 -25.03 6.67 18.12
N ARG A 410 -23.81 6.83 18.63
CA ARG A 410 -23.51 7.24 20.00
C ARG A 410 -22.20 8.01 20.05
N ASP A 411 -21.99 8.71 21.16
CA ASP A 411 -20.76 9.47 21.40
C ASP A 411 -19.53 8.55 21.45
N VAL A 412 -18.41 9.04 20.92
CA VAL A 412 -17.10 8.37 20.94
C VAL A 412 -16.05 9.37 21.40
N ALA A 413 -15.33 9.05 22.47
CA ALA A 413 -14.30 9.92 23.03
C ALA A 413 -13.04 10.01 22.13
N LYS A 414 -12.33 11.14 22.18
CA LYS A 414 -11.03 11.31 21.51
C LYS A 414 -10.08 10.16 21.84
N GLY A 415 -9.43 9.61 20.83
CA GLY A 415 -8.47 8.51 20.94
C GLY A 415 -9.09 7.13 21.09
N ALA A 416 -10.42 7.00 21.22
CA ALA A 416 -11.09 5.71 21.23
C ALA A 416 -11.18 5.11 19.82
N ILE A 417 -11.10 3.78 19.75
CA ILE A 417 -11.35 3.03 18.51
C ILE A 417 -12.86 3.03 18.26
N VAL A 418 -13.27 3.43 17.06
CA VAL A 418 -14.64 3.32 16.57
C VAL A 418 -14.93 1.86 16.24
N THR A 419 -16.10 1.38 16.63
CA THR A 419 -16.57 0.00 16.44
C THR A 419 -17.76 -0.05 15.48
N TRP A 420 -18.06 -1.22 14.95
CA TRP A 420 -19.26 -1.45 14.12
C TRP A 420 -20.55 -1.09 14.85
N ASP A 421 -20.57 -1.17 16.19
CA ASP A 421 -21.75 -0.87 17.00
C ASP A 421 -21.93 0.65 17.22
N ASP A 422 -20.88 1.45 16.96
CA ASP A 422 -20.90 2.91 17.05
C ASP A 422 -21.52 3.57 15.81
N VAL A 423 -21.67 2.85 14.69
CA VAL A 423 -21.96 3.46 13.39
C VAL A 423 -23.22 2.93 12.71
N GLN A 424 -23.84 3.79 11.91
CA GLN A 424 -24.90 3.41 10.97
C GLN A 424 -24.31 3.30 9.56
N LEU A 425 -24.07 2.06 9.13
CA LEU A 425 -23.64 1.78 7.76
C LEU A 425 -24.84 1.53 6.84
N ASP A 426 -24.76 2.09 5.65
CA ASP A 426 -25.63 1.74 4.54
C ASP A 426 -25.07 0.48 3.86
N GLU A 427 -25.68 -0.68 4.14
CA GLU A 427 -25.24 -1.95 3.53
C GLU A 427 -25.33 -1.92 2.00
N ALA A 428 -26.19 -1.10 1.39
CA ALA A 428 -26.26 -0.98 -0.06
C ALA A 428 -25.03 -0.25 -0.63
N ALA A 429 -24.57 0.80 0.05
CA ALA A 429 -23.40 1.58 -0.37
C ALA A 429 -22.09 0.79 -0.26
N PHE A 430 -21.99 -0.12 0.70
CA PHE A 430 -20.78 -0.91 0.96
C PHE A 430 -20.91 -2.39 0.55
N GLY A 431 -21.99 -2.80 -0.11
CA GLY A 431 -22.42 -4.20 -0.21
C GLY A 431 -21.31 -5.22 -0.51
N ARG A 432 -20.65 -5.10 -1.66
CA ARG A 432 -19.64 -6.09 -2.06
C ARG A 432 -18.38 -6.05 -1.20
N VAL A 433 -17.97 -4.87 -0.73
CA VAL A 433 -16.80 -4.76 0.16
C VAL A 433 -17.09 -5.36 1.54
N LEU A 434 -18.33 -5.25 2.06
CA LEU A 434 -18.73 -5.89 3.32
C LEU A 434 -18.76 -7.42 3.21
N GLU A 435 -19.19 -7.97 2.08
CA GLU A 435 -19.11 -9.41 1.83
C GLU A 435 -17.67 -9.91 1.89
N LEU A 436 -16.76 -9.25 1.16
CA LEU A 436 -15.34 -9.61 1.14
C LEU A 436 -14.66 -9.32 2.48
N ARG A 437 -15.12 -8.33 3.24
CA ARG A 437 -14.65 -8.07 4.59
C ARG A 437 -14.99 -9.24 5.52
N ARG A 438 -16.22 -9.75 5.46
CA ARG A 438 -16.62 -10.96 6.22
C ARG A 438 -15.83 -12.20 5.78
N GLU A 439 -15.47 -12.31 4.50
CA GLU A 439 -14.54 -13.35 4.02
C GLU A 439 -13.14 -13.20 4.60
N THR A 440 -12.62 -11.98 4.60
CA THR A 440 -11.30 -11.64 5.15
C THR A 440 -11.21 -11.98 6.63
N GLU A 441 -12.23 -11.65 7.42
CA GLU A 441 -12.29 -11.99 8.85
C GLU A 441 -12.34 -13.51 9.10
N ARG A 442 -12.88 -14.31 8.17
CA ARG A 442 -12.83 -15.78 8.25
C ARG A 442 -11.44 -16.36 7.94
N LEU A 443 -10.55 -15.57 7.36
CA LEU A 443 -9.15 -15.94 7.10
C LEU A 443 -8.22 -15.55 8.26
N LEU A 444 -8.77 -15.15 9.41
CA LEU A 444 -8.00 -14.90 10.62
C LEU A 444 -7.21 -16.17 10.99
N GLU A 445 -5.89 -16.02 11.12
CA GLU A 445 -5.01 -17.14 11.44
C GLU A 445 -5.30 -17.67 12.86
N GLN A 446 -5.34 -19.00 13.02
CA GLN A 446 -5.43 -19.63 14.33
C GLN A 446 -4.07 -19.51 15.04
N PRO A 447 -4.05 -19.25 16.36
CA PRO A 447 -2.84 -18.90 17.11
C PRO A 447 -1.79 -20.00 17.13
#